data_AF-F8TCW4-F1
#
_entry.id   AF-F8TCW4-F1
#
_cell.length_a   1.000
_cell.length_b   1.000
_cell.length_c   1.000
_cell.angle_alpha   90.00
_cell.angle_beta   90.00
_cell.angle_gamma   90.00
#
_symmetry.space_group_name_H-M   'P 1'
#
loop_
_entity.id
_entity.type
_entity.pdbx_description
1 polymer ?
#
loop_
_entity_poly.entity_id
_entity_poly.type
_entity_poly.pdbx_seq_one_letter_code
_entity_poly.pdbx_strand_id
1 'polypeptide(L)'
;NAIQLFEICKTHHITIISVNDGYFNLAKEFDCFRLNILMSLAEMESNNISEQTRNGIREKAKQGKLITTHAPFGYRYRQSHFIVHEEEAHTVKAVYRWYLQGLGYKKISQHLDNNPNLIPRKPYQVRNILLNPNYCGRVINKYGTFNDIVPPIIDVDTFEEAQERRIHKQHNRSNSRNKLKRRIKCPYCQSTLTNLTIKKEKHSLRYYVCPQK
;
A
#
# COMPACT_ATOMS: atom_id res chain seq x y z
N ASN A 1 -13.27 3.41 -24.03
CA ASN A 1 -12.20 3.67 -25.01
C ASN A 1 -12.76 4.63 -26.05
N ALA A 2 -12.05 5.69 -26.46
CA ALA A 2 -12.62 6.75 -27.30
C ALA A 2 -13.24 6.20 -28.60
N ILE A 3 -12.59 5.22 -29.23
CA ILE A 3 -13.06 4.52 -30.43
C ILE A 3 -14.45 3.89 -30.26
N GLN A 4 -14.73 3.26 -29.10
CA GLN A 4 -16.04 2.67 -28.82
C GLN A 4 -17.14 3.73 -28.71
N LEU A 5 -16.81 4.93 -28.21
CA LEU A 5 -17.76 6.04 -28.17
C LEU A 5 -18.15 6.48 -29.59
N PHE A 6 -17.20 6.48 -30.55
CA PHE A 6 -17.50 6.81 -31.96
C PHE A 6 -18.43 5.82 -32.62
N GLU A 7 -18.17 4.53 -32.45
CA GLU A 7 -19.00 3.50 -33.06
C GLU A 7 -20.44 3.61 -32.54
N ILE A 8 -20.62 3.87 -31.25
CA ILE A 8 -21.93 4.12 -30.64
C ILE A 8 -22.57 5.38 -31.23
N CYS A 9 -21.86 6.52 -31.22
CA CYS A 9 -22.41 7.78 -31.71
C CYS A 9 -22.74 7.74 -33.21
N LYS A 10 -21.95 7.02 -34.02
CA LYS A 10 -22.20 6.81 -35.45
C LYS A 10 -23.41 5.89 -35.68
N THR A 11 -23.50 4.78 -34.94
CA THR A 11 -24.61 3.81 -35.05
C THR A 11 -25.95 4.44 -34.67
N HIS A 12 -25.96 5.33 -33.68
CA HIS A 12 -27.17 5.98 -33.19
C HIS A 12 -27.41 7.39 -33.76
N HIS A 13 -26.67 7.80 -34.80
CA HIS A 13 -26.79 9.11 -35.44
C HIS A 13 -26.73 10.31 -34.47
N ILE A 14 -25.87 10.19 -33.45
CA ILE A 14 -25.70 11.21 -32.42
C ILE A 14 -24.84 12.35 -32.97
N THR A 15 -25.33 13.57 -32.81
CA THR A 15 -24.57 14.79 -33.06
C THR A 15 -23.81 15.20 -31.81
N ILE A 16 -22.53 15.55 -31.97
CA ILE A 16 -21.70 16.05 -30.86
C ILE A 16 -21.60 17.57 -30.98
N ILE A 17 -21.86 18.28 -29.88
CA ILE A 17 -21.72 19.73 -29.79
C ILE A 17 -20.67 20.04 -28.73
N SER A 18 -19.51 20.56 -29.16
CA SER A 18 -18.47 21.10 -28.28
C SER A 18 -18.71 22.59 -28.10
N VAL A 19 -18.53 23.07 -26.86
CA VAL A 19 -18.60 24.50 -26.53
C VAL A 19 -17.51 25.29 -27.26
N ASN A 20 -16.33 24.68 -27.43
CA ASN A 20 -15.15 25.36 -27.98
C ASN A 20 -14.91 25.02 -29.46
N ASP A 21 -15.30 23.81 -29.90
CA ASP A 21 -14.92 23.29 -31.23
C ASP A 21 -16.11 23.21 -32.21
N GLY A 22 -17.29 23.63 -31.73
CA GLY A 22 -18.53 23.67 -32.50
C GLY A 22 -19.20 22.31 -32.66
N TYR A 23 -19.96 22.16 -33.75
CA TYR A 23 -20.79 21.01 -34.05
C TYR A 23 -20.04 19.95 -34.87
N PHE A 24 -20.32 18.67 -34.62
CA PHE A 24 -19.79 17.54 -35.37
C PHE A 24 -20.91 16.57 -35.76
N ASN A 25 -21.04 16.35 -37.07
CA ASN A 25 -21.91 15.32 -37.63
C ASN A 25 -21.11 14.07 -38.00
N LEU A 26 -21.28 12.99 -37.24
CA LEU A 26 -20.55 11.74 -37.52
C LEU A 26 -21.02 10.99 -38.78
N ALA A 27 -22.06 11.48 -39.47
CA ALA A 27 -22.40 11.02 -40.82
C ALA A 27 -21.54 11.66 -41.91
N LYS A 28 -20.84 12.78 -41.61
CA LYS A 28 -19.95 13.46 -42.54
C LYS A 28 -18.51 13.03 -42.29
N GLU A 29 -17.82 12.65 -43.37
CA GLU A 29 -16.43 12.16 -43.30
C GLU A 29 -15.46 13.24 -42.78
N PHE A 30 -15.64 14.49 -43.19
CA PHE A 30 -14.80 15.60 -42.72
C PHE A 30 -14.97 15.88 -41.22
N ASP A 31 -16.20 15.82 -40.70
CA ASP A 31 -16.45 16.03 -39.27
C ASP A 31 -15.88 14.87 -38.44
N CYS A 32 -15.98 13.63 -38.93
CA CYS A 32 -15.30 12.48 -38.32
C CYS A 32 -13.78 12.67 -38.29
N PHE A 33 -13.19 13.10 -39.41
CA PHE A 33 -11.76 13.36 -39.52
C PHE A 33 -11.29 14.46 -38.56
N ARG A 34 -11.99 15.60 -38.54
CA ARG A 34 -11.70 16.73 -37.65
C ARG A 34 -11.73 16.30 -36.18
N LEU A 35 -12.73 15.52 -35.81
CA LEU A 35 -12.87 15.03 -34.44
C LEU A 35 -11.75 14.04 -34.09
N ASN A 36 -11.38 13.13 -34.99
CA ASN A 36 -10.25 12.22 -34.81
C ASN A 36 -8.92 12.95 -34.58
N ILE A 37 -8.68 14.06 -35.30
CA ILE A 37 -7.50 14.91 -35.06
C ILE A 37 -7.56 15.52 -33.65
N LEU A 38 -8.68 16.15 -33.28
CA LEU A 38 -8.81 16.80 -31.97
C LEU A 38 -8.59 15.82 -30.82
N MET A 39 -9.08 14.59 -30.95
CA MET A 39 -8.83 13.56 -29.95
C MET A 39 -7.38 13.11 -29.90
N SER A 40 -6.76 12.91 -31.07
CA SER A 40 -5.34 12.54 -31.14
C SER A 40 -4.48 13.62 -30.48
N LEU A 41 -4.82 14.89 -30.69
CA LEU A 41 -4.17 16.03 -30.03
C LEU A 41 -4.43 16.01 -28.51
N ALA A 42 -5.66 15.81 -28.06
CA ALA A 42 -5.99 15.74 -26.64
C ALA A 42 -5.29 14.56 -25.94
N GLU A 43 -5.15 13.41 -26.61
CA GLU A 43 -4.40 12.25 -26.10
C GLU A 43 -2.90 12.57 -26.03
N MET A 44 -2.34 13.18 -27.08
CA MET A 44 -0.95 13.62 -27.09
C MET A 44 -0.66 14.62 -25.97
N GLU A 45 -1.51 15.62 -25.75
CA GLU A 45 -1.39 16.59 -24.66
C GLU A 45 -1.49 15.92 -23.30
N SER A 46 -2.45 15.02 -23.10
CA SER A 46 -2.60 14.25 -21.87
C SER A 46 -1.35 13.42 -21.55
N ASN A 47 -0.77 12.80 -22.56
CA ASN A 47 0.49 12.06 -22.45
C ASN A 47 1.67 12.98 -22.11
N ASN A 48 1.76 14.15 -22.75
CA ASN A 48 2.79 15.14 -22.49
C ASN A 48 2.70 15.69 -21.05
N ILE A 49 1.50 16.06 -20.57
CA ILE A 49 1.27 16.49 -19.18
C ILE A 49 1.66 15.40 -18.18
N SER A 50 1.30 14.15 -18.48
CA SER A 50 1.66 13.00 -17.65
C SER A 50 3.18 12.81 -17.58
N GLU A 51 3.87 12.97 -18.70
CA GLU A 51 5.33 12.91 -18.76
C GLU A 51 5.99 14.06 -18.00
N GLN A 52 5.54 15.30 -18.21
CA GLN A 52 6.05 16.47 -17.49
C GLN A 52 5.84 16.34 -15.98
N THR A 53 4.68 15.87 -15.54
CA THR A 53 4.39 15.59 -14.12
C THR A 53 5.38 14.56 -13.56
N ARG A 54 5.60 13.45 -14.29
CA ARG A 54 6.56 12.41 -13.89
C ARG A 54 7.99 12.93 -13.81
N ASN A 55 8.38 13.81 -14.74
CA ASN A 55 9.69 14.45 -14.76
C ASN A 55 9.84 15.42 -13.59
N GLY A 56 8.83 16.23 -13.29
CA GLY A 56 8.82 17.11 -12.12
C GLY A 56 8.96 16.35 -10.80
N ILE A 57 8.25 15.23 -10.64
CA ILE A 57 8.40 14.37 -9.45
C ILE A 57 9.81 13.75 -9.38
N ARG A 58 10.37 13.32 -10.52
CA ARG A 58 11.74 12.77 -10.59
C ARG A 58 12.77 13.81 -10.15
N GLU A 59 12.69 15.02 -10.67
CA GLU A 59 13.63 16.09 -10.30
C GLU A 59 13.46 16.50 -8.84
N LYS A 60 12.23 16.55 -8.33
CA LYS A 60 11.97 16.76 -6.89
C LYS A 60 12.62 15.69 -6.03
N ALA A 61 12.53 14.42 -6.43
CA ALA A 61 13.20 13.32 -5.74
C ALA A 61 14.73 13.45 -5.78
N LYS A 62 15.32 13.75 -6.95
CA LYS A 62 16.77 13.99 -7.10
C LYS A 62 17.28 15.13 -6.22
N GLN A 63 16.48 16.17 -6.02
CA GLN A 63 16.78 17.28 -5.11
C GLN A 63 16.65 16.90 -3.62
N GLY A 64 16.36 15.64 -3.29
CA GLY A 64 16.17 15.19 -1.92
C GLY A 64 14.91 15.77 -1.26
N LYS A 65 13.92 16.22 -2.04
CA LYS A 65 12.68 16.80 -1.51
C LYS A 65 11.60 15.72 -1.38
N LEU A 66 10.71 15.88 -0.39
CA LEU A 66 9.56 14.99 -0.21
C LEU A 66 8.62 15.04 -1.41
N ILE A 67 8.40 13.88 -2.03
CA ILE A 67 7.46 13.70 -3.15
C ILE A 67 6.01 13.50 -2.68
N THR A 68 5.79 13.16 -1.41
CA THR A 68 4.46 12.87 -0.85
C THR A 68 4.09 13.88 0.24
N THR A 69 2.79 14.18 0.31
CA THR A 69 2.18 14.99 1.37
C THR A 69 1.60 14.14 2.50
N HIS A 70 1.44 12.82 2.26
CA HIS A 70 0.90 11.90 3.24
C HIS A 70 1.96 11.51 4.27
N ALA A 71 1.95 12.21 5.41
CA ALA A 71 2.83 11.91 6.53
C ALA A 71 2.43 10.58 7.20
N PRO A 72 3.39 9.70 7.52
CA PRO A 72 3.12 8.53 8.35
C PRO A 72 2.78 8.95 9.78
N PHE A 73 2.20 8.02 10.54
CA PHE A 73 1.98 8.20 11.98
C PHE A 73 3.28 8.62 12.68
N GLY A 74 3.23 9.49 13.69
CA GLY A 74 4.44 10.08 14.27
C GLY A 74 4.87 11.39 13.60
N TYR A 75 4.27 11.74 12.45
CA TYR A 75 4.63 12.94 11.70
C TYR A 75 3.40 13.76 11.26
N ARG A 76 3.65 15.03 10.94
CA ARG A 76 2.71 15.94 10.26
C ARG A 76 3.41 16.57 9.06
N TYR A 77 2.69 16.71 7.96
CA TYR A 77 3.20 17.40 6.79
C TYR A 77 2.91 18.90 6.91
N ARG A 78 3.96 19.72 6.96
CA ARG A 78 3.86 21.19 6.95
C ARG A 78 4.99 21.77 6.10
N GLN A 79 4.68 22.79 5.29
CA GLN A 79 5.66 23.54 4.49
C GLN A 79 6.62 22.63 3.69
N SER A 80 6.10 21.58 3.04
CA SER A 80 6.90 20.60 2.28
C SER A 80 7.83 19.68 3.10
N HIS A 81 7.72 19.67 4.42
CA HIS A 81 8.53 18.85 5.32
C HIS A 81 7.65 18.00 6.25
N PHE A 82 8.24 16.93 6.77
CA PHE A 82 7.64 16.17 7.87
C PHE A 82 8.16 16.71 9.20
N ILE A 83 7.23 17.07 10.07
CA ILE A 83 7.50 17.54 11.43
C ILE A 83 7.09 16.42 12.39
N VAL A 84 7.94 16.11 13.37
CA VAL A 84 7.65 15.10 14.39
C VAL A 84 6.45 15.54 15.23
N HIS A 85 5.51 14.61 15.47
CA HIS A 85 4.42 14.79 16.41
C HIS A 85 4.74 14.00 17.68
N GLU A 86 5.20 14.69 18.71
CA GLU A 86 5.84 14.07 19.90
C GLU A 86 5.00 12.97 20.55
N GLU A 87 3.70 13.16 20.76
CA GLU A 87 2.82 12.15 21.36
C GLU A 87 2.75 10.84 20.53
N GLU A 88 2.71 10.98 19.21
CA GLU A 88 2.67 9.84 18.29
C GLU A 88 4.05 9.20 18.17
N ALA A 89 5.11 10.02 18.18
CA ALA A 89 6.49 9.57 18.16
C ALA A 89 6.82 8.74 19.41
N HIS A 90 6.28 9.09 20.57
CA HIS A 90 6.40 8.28 21.79
C HIS A 90 5.82 6.87 21.60
N THR A 91 4.68 6.78 20.93
CA THR A 91 4.07 5.50 20.55
C THR A 91 4.94 4.70 19.59
N VAL A 92 5.54 5.35 18.59
CA VAL A 92 6.48 4.69 17.66
C VAL A 92 7.69 4.13 18.41
N LYS A 93 8.32 4.92 19.28
CA LYS A 93 9.47 4.47 20.10
C LYS A 93 9.09 3.27 20.98
N ALA A 94 7.92 3.27 21.60
CA ALA A 94 7.42 2.15 22.40
C ALA A 94 7.23 0.87 21.55
N VAL A 95 6.71 1.01 20.32
CA VAL A 95 6.55 -0.11 19.38
C VAL A 95 7.90 -0.76 19.06
N TYR A 96 8.92 0.02 18.71
CA TYR A 96 10.26 -0.52 18.42
C TYR A 96 10.85 -1.21 19.65
N ARG A 97 10.82 -0.54 20.81
CA ARG A 97 11.33 -1.11 22.08
C ARG A 97 10.70 -2.47 22.40
N TRP A 98 9.37 -2.58 22.39
CA TRP A 98 8.69 -3.84 22.68
C TRP A 98 8.91 -4.91 21.62
N TYR A 99 9.05 -4.52 20.36
CA TYR A 99 9.36 -5.47 19.29
C TYR A 99 10.76 -6.07 19.42
N LEU A 100 11.76 -5.26 19.77
CA LEU A 100 13.14 -5.70 20.05
C LEU A 100 13.23 -6.52 21.35
N GLN A 101 12.33 -6.31 22.31
CA GLN A 101 12.17 -7.24 23.46
C GLN A 101 11.54 -8.59 23.06
N GLY A 102 11.10 -8.74 21.81
CA GLY A 102 10.65 -10.00 21.24
C GLY A 102 9.15 -10.18 21.12
N LEU A 103 8.36 -9.20 21.54
CA LEU A 103 6.91 -9.28 21.44
C LEU A 103 6.47 -9.38 19.96
N GLY A 104 5.33 -10.05 19.74
CA GLY A 104 4.69 -10.12 18.43
C GLY A 104 3.73 -8.95 18.23
N TYR A 105 3.37 -8.65 16.97
CA TYR A 105 2.51 -7.52 16.62
C TYR A 105 1.18 -7.49 17.38
N LYS A 106 0.57 -8.66 17.62
CA LYS A 106 -0.68 -8.78 18.40
C LYS A 106 -0.49 -8.38 19.86
N LYS A 107 0.60 -8.83 20.51
CA LYS A 107 0.89 -8.47 21.90
C LYS A 107 1.18 -6.97 22.01
N ILE A 108 1.98 -6.42 21.09
CA ILE A 108 2.28 -4.98 21.04
C ILE A 108 0.99 -4.16 20.92
N SER A 109 0.09 -4.54 20.00
CA SER A 109 -1.22 -3.91 19.86
C SER A 109 -2.02 -3.93 21.17
N GLN A 110 -2.05 -5.05 21.89
CA GLN A 110 -2.71 -5.14 23.20
C GLN A 110 -2.05 -4.26 24.27
N HIS A 111 -0.71 -4.16 24.29
CA HIS A 111 0.00 -3.28 25.22
C HIS A 111 -0.28 -1.80 24.94
N LEU A 112 -0.44 -1.43 23.67
CA LEU A 112 -0.86 -0.08 23.29
C LEU A 112 -2.29 0.21 23.74
N ASP A 113 -3.21 -0.72 23.52
CA ASP A 113 -4.62 -0.56 23.92
C ASP A 113 -4.77 -0.40 25.45
N ASN A 114 -3.88 -1.02 26.24
CA ASN A 114 -3.91 -0.99 27.70
C ASN A 114 -3.15 0.19 28.33
N ASN A 115 -2.45 1.01 27.55
CA ASN A 115 -1.63 2.09 28.09
C ASN A 115 -2.24 3.46 27.74
N PRO A 116 -2.72 4.25 28.72
CA PRO A 116 -3.43 5.49 28.48
C PRO A 116 -2.55 6.59 27.87
N ASN A 117 -1.23 6.49 28.01
CA ASN A 117 -0.27 7.47 27.49
C ASN A 117 0.18 7.16 26.05
N LEU A 118 -0.32 6.08 25.45
CA LEU A 118 0.06 5.65 24.10
C LEU A 118 -1.18 5.56 23.22
N ILE A 119 -0.98 5.72 21.92
CA ILE A 119 -2.09 5.71 20.96
C ILE A 119 -2.34 4.28 20.49
N PRO A 120 -3.57 3.75 20.64
CA PRO A 120 -3.96 2.43 20.18
C PRO A 120 -3.62 2.17 18.71
N ARG A 121 -3.06 0.98 18.42
CA ARG A 121 -2.76 0.54 17.04
C ARG A 121 -3.08 -0.91 16.85
N LYS A 122 -3.78 -1.22 15.75
CA LYS A 122 -4.07 -2.59 15.32
C LYS A 122 -2.78 -3.31 14.88
N PRO A 123 -2.75 -4.65 14.89
CA PRO A 123 -1.52 -5.40 14.58
C PRO A 123 -0.92 -5.09 13.19
N TYR A 124 -1.74 -4.80 12.18
CA TYR A 124 -1.25 -4.41 10.86
C TYR A 124 -0.61 -3.01 10.86
N GLN A 125 -1.09 -2.10 11.70
CA GLN A 125 -0.51 -0.76 11.86
C GLN A 125 0.83 -0.84 12.57
N VAL A 126 0.95 -1.68 13.60
CA VAL A 126 2.24 -1.99 14.25
C VAL A 126 3.25 -2.53 13.24
N ARG A 127 2.84 -3.46 12.38
CA ARG A 127 3.69 -3.95 11.29
C ARG A 127 4.11 -2.82 10.34
N ASN A 128 3.19 -1.94 9.96
CA ASN A 128 3.50 -0.84 9.05
C ASN A 128 4.46 0.18 9.70
N ILE A 129 4.37 0.38 11.02
CA ILE A 129 5.34 1.19 11.76
C ILE A 129 6.74 0.59 11.62
N LEU A 130 6.88 -0.69 11.96
CA LEU A 130 8.18 -1.38 11.94
C LEU A 130 8.79 -1.52 10.55
N LEU A 131 8.02 -1.40 9.46
CA LEU A 131 8.52 -1.54 8.09
C LEU A 131 8.89 -0.22 7.43
N ASN A 132 8.46 0.91 8.01
CA ASN A 132 8.60 2.19 7.34
C ASN A 132 9.98 2.80 7.62
N PRO A 133 10.87 2.94 6.62
CA PRO A 133 12.20 3.50 6.79
C PRO A 133 12.17 4.99 7.16
N ASN A 134 11.04 5.69 6.98
CA ASN A 134 10.93 7.11 7.34
C ASN A 134 11.26 7.36 8.82
N TYR A 135 11.02 6.39 9.71
CA TYR A 135 11.28 6.54 11.14
C TYR A 135 12.76 6.63 11.51
N CYS A 136 13.67 6.14 10.66
CA CYS A 136 15.10 6.36 10.77
C CYS A 136 15.63 7.44 9.81
N GLY A 137 14.73 8.28 9.28
CA GLY A 137 15.07 9.38 8.38
C GLY A 137 15.31 8.98 6.92
N ARG A 138 15.09 7.72 6.56
CA ARG A 138 15.31 7.18 5.21
C ARG A 138 14.02 7.14 4.40
N VAL A 139 13.99 7.84 3.27
CA VAL A 139 12.86 7.83 2.32
C VAL A 139 13.22 6.98 1.12
N ILE A 140 12.43 5.95 0.86
CA ILE A 140 12.60 5.04 -0.29
C ILE A 140 11.45 5.26 -1.27
N ASN A 141 11.78 5.55 -2.52
CA ASN A 141 10.81 5.67 -3.60
C ASN A 141 11.36 5.05 -4.90
N LYS A 142 10.57 5.08 -5.98
CA LYS A 142 10.96 4.48 -7.27
C LYS A 142 12.19 5.12 -7.94
N TYR A 143 12.63 6.28 -7.46
CA TYR A 143 13.78 7.03 -7.97
C TYR A 143 15.05 6.84 -7.13
N GLY A 144 14.96 6.13 -5.99
CA GLY A 144 16.10 5.82 -5.16
C GLY A 144 15.81 5.83 -3.66
N THR A 145 16.88 5.70 -2.90
CA THR A 145 16.92 5.82 -1.45
C THR A 145 17.58 7.14 -1.08
N PHE A 146 16.93 7.91 -0.23
CA PHE A 146 17.42 9.20 0.21
C PHE A 146 17.43 9.25 1.74
N ASN A 147 18.56 9.64 2.32
CA ASN A 147 18.72 9.76 3.75
C ASN A 147 18.52 11.22 4.17
N ASP A 148 18.25 11.44 5.46
CA ASP A 148 18.19 12.76 6.12
C ASP A 148 17.15 13.73 5.54
N ILE A 149 16.14 13.23 4.82
CA ILE A 149 15.01 14.03 4.34
C ILE A 149 13.98 14.29 5.45
N VAL A 150 13.82 13.32 6.35
CA VAL A 150 12.79 13.31 7.39
C VAL A 150 13.49 13.25 8.74
N PRO A 151 13.05 14.04 9.75
CA PRO A 151 13.63 13.94 11.08
C PRO A 151 13.44 12.52 11.66
N PRO A 152 14.50 11.84 12.08
CA PRO A 152 14.40 10.48 12.62
C PRO A 152 13.68 10.47 13.98
N ILE A 153 12.78 9.51 14.18
CA ILE A 153 12.16 9.21 15.49
C ILE A 153 12.96 8.15 16.24
N ILE A 154 13.62 7.25 15.50
CA ILE A 154 14.55 6.23 16.01
C ILE A 154 15.88 6.32 15.26
N ASP A 155 16.94 5.79 15.86
CA ASP A 155 18.23 5.62 15.21
C ASP A 155 18.19 4.53 14.11
N VAL A 156 19.17 4.59 13.21
CA VAL A 156 19.30 3.64 12.10
C VAL A 156 19.56 2.24 12.63
N ASP A 157 20.38 2.08 13.66
CA ASP A 157 20.74 0.78 14.21
C ASP A 157 19.52 0.04 14.78
N THR A 158 18.66 0.72 15.53
CA THR A 158 17.37 0.23 16.04
C THR A 158 16.46 -0.22 14.90
N PHE A 159 16.45 0.51 13.77
CA PHE A 159 15.65 0.14 12.61
C PHE A 159 16.17 -1.14 11.95
N GLU A 160 17.48 -1.24 11.72
CA GLU A 160 18.11 -2.39 11.08
C GLU A 160 18.01 -3.63 11.97
N GLU A 161 18.24 -3.53 13.29
CA GLU A 161 18.05 -4.62 14.25
C GLU A 161 16.61 -5.17 14.19
N ALA A 162 15.62 -4.27 14.09
CA ALA A 162 14.23 -4.67 13.95
C ALA A 162 13.98 -5.40 12.61
N GLN A 163 14.61 -5.00 11.51
CA GLN A 163 14.51 -5.71 10.23
C GLN A 163 15.16 -7.08 10.28
N GLU A 164 16.36 -7.20 10.84
CA GLU A 164 17.07 -8.47 10.99
C GLU A 164 16.24 -9.45 11.82
N ARG A 165 15.74 -9.01 12.97
CA ARG A 165 14.87 -9.83 13.82
C ARG A 165 13.62 -10.30 13.08
N ARG A 166 13.05 -9.46 12.21
CA ARG A 166 11.89 -9.80 11.39
C ARG A 166 12.22 -10.89 10.37
N ILE A 167 13.37 -10.78 9.70
CA ILE A 167 13.85 -11.77 8.72
C ILE A 167 14.12 -13.10 9.44
N HIS A 168 14.79 -13.09 10.59
CA HIS A 168 15.04 -14.29 11.39
C HIS A 168 13.74 -14.95 11.90
N LYS A 169 12.75 -14.17 12.38
CA LYS A 169 11.43 -14.71 12.76
C LYS A 169 10.68 -15.32 11.57
N GLN A 170 10.86 -14.78 10.36
CA GLN A 170 10.25 -15.33 9.15
C GLN A 170 10.90 -16.67 8.76
N HIS A 171 12.21 -16.79 8.91
CA HIS A 171 12.97 -18.02 8.65
C HIS A 171 12.70 -19.11 9.70
N ASN A 172 12.62 -18.74 10.97
CA ASN A 172 12.34 -19.66 12.09
C ASN A 172 10.85 -19.99 12.27
N ARG A 173 10.05 -19.90 11.21
CA ARG A 173 8.69 -20.44 11.23
C ARG A 173 8.77 -21.94 11.44
N SER A 174 8.53 -22.39 12.67
CA SER A 174 8.53 -23.80 13.04
C SER A 174 7.71 -24.59 12.03
N ASN A 175 8.26 -25.71 11.54
CA ASN A 175 7.51 -26.64 10.73
C ASN A 175 6.19 -26.94 11.43
N SER A 176 5.10 -26.65 10.74
CA SER A 176 3.76 -26.94 11.24
C SER A 176 3.72 -28.41 11.65
N ARG A 177 3.41 -28.71 12.92
CA ARG A 177 3.16 -30.11 13.38
C ARG A 177 2.16 -30.82 12.46
N ASN A 178 1.29 -30.05 11.82
CA ASN A 178 0.45 -30.51 10.74
C ASN A 178 1.26 -30.60 9.43
N LYS A 179 1.71 -31.82 9.12
CA LYS A 179 2.46 -32.20 7.92
C LYS A 179 1.63 -32.12 6.62
N LEU A 180 0.30 -32.21 6.71
CA LEU A 180 -0.59 -32.19 5.54
C LEU A 180 -1.21 -30.81 5.29
N LYS A 181 -0.74 -29.78 6.00
CA LYS A 181 -1.17 -28.39 5.82
C LYS A 181 -1.01 -27.99 4.35
N ARG A 182 -2.10 -27.56 3.73
CA ARG A 182 -2.17 -27.16 2.30
C ARG A 182 -2.00 -28.27 1.26
N ARG A 183 -1.87 -29.53 1.67
CA ARG A 183 -1.71 -30.67 0.75
C ARG A 183 -3.02 -31.38 0.42
N ILE A 184 -3.98 -31.41 1.34
CA ILE A 184 -5.26 -32.10 1.13
C ILE A 184 -6.28 -31.16 0.49
N LYS A 185 -6.96 -31.63 -0.56
CA LYS A 185 -8.00 -30.91 -1.30
C LYS A 185 -9.35 -31.58 -1.05
N CYS A 186 -10.41 -30.77 -0.98
CA CYS A 186 -11.78 -31.27 -0.94
C CYS A 186 -12.15 -31.87 -2.30
N PRO A 187 -12.65 -33.11 -2.35
CA PRO A 187 -13.02 -33.74 -3.63
C PRO A 187 -14.21 -33.04 -4.32
N TYR A 188 -15.05 -32.32 -3.57
CA TYR A 188 -16.24 -31.67 -4.10
C TYR A 188 -16.01 -30.24 -4.59
N CYS A 189 -15.37 -29.38 -3.77
CA CYS A 189 -15.20 -27.95 -4.09
C CYS A 189 -13.74 -27.56 -4.39
N GLN A 190 -12.81 -28.51 -4.39
CA GLN A 190 -11.38 -28.30 -4.64
C GLN A 190 -10.66 -27.32 -3.69
N SER A 191 -11.37 -26.82 -2.67
CA SER A 191 -10.77 -26.00 -1.62
C SER A 191 -9.79 -26.82 -0.78
N THR A 192 -8.71 -26.20 -0.34
CA THR A 192 -7.76 -26.84 0.58
C THR A 192 -8.42 -27.10 1.93
N LEU A 193 -8.36 -28.35 2.42
CA LEU A 193 -8.94 -28.69 3.73
C LEU A 193 -8.20 -27.99 4.88
N THR A 194 -8.97 -27.56 5.87
CA THR A 194 -8.50 -26.85 7.06
C THR A 194 -8.46 -27.78 8.27
N ASN A 195 -7.57 -27.53 9.23
CA ASN A 195 -7.51 -28.32 10.46
C ASN A 195 -8.54 -27.82 11.48
N LEU A 196 -9.37 -28.72 11.97
CA LEU A 196 -10.23 -28.52 13.13
C LEU A 196 -9.67 -29.33 14.28
N THR A 197 -9.39 -28.69 15.43
CA THR A 197 -8.95 -29.40 16.64
C THR A 197 -10.05 -29.35 17.68
N ILE A 198 -10.53 -30.52 18.09
CA ILE A 198 -11.50 -30.68 19.18
C ILE A 198 -10.73 -31.12 20.42
N LYS A 199 -10.75 -30.30 21.47
CA LYS A 199 -10.13 -30.64 22.76
C LYS A 199 -11.14 -31.40 23.62
N LYS A 200 -10.72 -32.54 24.17
CA LYS A 200 -11.41 -33.30 25.23
C LYS A 200 -10.57 -33.22 26.51
N GLU A 201 -11.15 -33.60 27.65
CA GLU A 201 -10.48 -33.51 28.96
C GLU A 201 -9.12 -34.23 29.00
N LYS A 202 -9.02 -35.40 28.35
CA LYS A 202 -7.81 -36.25 28.37
C LYS A 202 -6.98 -36.23 27.09
N HIS A 203 -7.52 -35.75 25.97
CA HIS A 203 -6.82 -35.77 24.67
C HIS A 203 -7.40 -34.75 23.68
N SER A 204 -6.72 -34.53 22.55
CA SER A 204 -7.20 -33.68 21.46
C SER A 204 -7.33 -34.46 20.16
N LEU A 205 -8.48 -34.34 19.49
CA LEU A 205 -8.73 -34.90 18.17
C LEU A 205 -8.50 -33.84 17.10
N ARG A 206 -7.85 -34.21 15.98
CA ARG A 206 -7.58 -33.32 14.84
C ARG A 206 -8.22 -33.87 13.58
N TYR A 207 -9.07 -33.07 12.97
CA TYR A 207 -9.78 -33.39 11.73
C TYR A 207 -9.34 -32.46 10.61
N TYR A 208 -9.47 -32.91 9.36
CA TYR A 208 -9.42 -32.05 8.19
C TYR A 208 -10.84 -31.85 7.68
N VAL A 209 -11.28 -30.60 7.63
CA VAL A 209 -12.64 -30.24 7.25
C VAL A 209 -12.63 -29.27 6.08
N CYS A 210 -13.62 -29.41 5.20
CA CYS A 210 -13.82 -28.48 4.10
C CYS A 210 -14.19 -27.10 4.66
N PRO A 211 -13.54 -26.01 4.22
CA PRO A 211 -13.88 -24.66 4.68
C PRO A 211 -15.18 -24.13 4.07
N GLN A 212 -15.58 -24.66 2.92
CA GLN A 212 -16.85 -24.34 2.28
C GLN A 212 -17.92 -25.21 2.93
N LYS A 213 -18.89 -24.58 3.59
CA LYS A 213 -20.11 -25.24 4.08
C LYS A 213 -21.02 -25.58 2.91
#